data_AF-A0A7X6K866-F1
#
_entry.id   AF-A0A7X6K866-F1
#
_cell.length_a   1.000
_cell.length_b   1.000
_cell.length_c   1.000
_cell.angle_alpha   90.00
_cell.angle_beta   90.00
_cell.angle_gamma   90.00
#
_symmetry.space_group_name_H-M   'P 1'
#
loop_
_entity.id
_entity.type
_entity.pdbx_description
1 polymer ?
#
loop_
_entity_poly.entity_id
_entity_poly.type
_entity_poly.pdbx_seq_one_letter_code
_entity_poly.pdbx_strand_id
1 'polypeptide(L)'
;KDYAQEAVFKDWQKAAKNVSKAAEVLHLFIDDSIDLQLPFATVRQQALSLLTKRDLESVCLFLNEQRRSVDEAMWQYCDEKESLRKGLLRELFLCLRFEGCDGTQHLAAALAKTQNELNGQDAQLQTADTRLLSKKSREFLLDGEGNILIDRYEWFLYQQIPDRLNGQLTLPDITKYRALDADLIDGE
;
A
#
# COMPACT_ATOMS: atom_id res chain seq x y z
N LYS A 1 -12.62 0.00 -1.43
CA LYS A 1 -12.52 0.12 -2.91
C LYS A 1 -13.14 1.44 -3.38
N ASP A 2 -14.33 1.78 -2.89
CA ASP A 2 -15.06 3.00 -3.27
C ASP A 2 -14.27 4.29 -3.00
N TYR A 3 -13.60 4.39 -1.83
CA TYR A 3 -12.69 5.52 -1.53
C TYR A 3 -11.59 5.68 -2.59
N ALA A 4 -10.93 4.58 -2.99
CA ALA A 4 -9.83 4.62 -3.95
C ALA A 4 -10.32 5.00 -5.35
N GLN A 5 -11.50 4.53 -5.76
CA GLN A 5 -12.13 4.92 -7.02
C GLN A 5 -12.52 6.40 -7.02
N GLU A 6 -13.10 6.88 -5.91
CA GLU A 6 -13.45 8.30 -5.75
C GLU A 6 -12.19 9.19 -5.72
N ALA A 7 -11.12 8.75 -5.05
CA ALA A 7 -9.85 9.45 -5.00
C ALA A 7 -9.20 9.55 -6.39
N VAL A 8 -9.10 8.44 -7.13
CA VAL A 8 -8.58 8.44 -8.51
C VAL A 8 -9.42 9.35 -9.41
N PHE A 9 -10.75 9.31 -9.27
CA PHE A 9 -11.65 10.17 -10.04
C PHE A 9 -11.46 11.66 -9.71
N LYS A 10 -11.35 12.01 -8.43
CA LYS A 10 -11.08 13.40 -7.98
C LYS A 10 -9.70 13.88 -8.44
N ASP A 11 -8.66 13.06 -8.31
CA ASP A 11 -7.32 13.38 -8.80
C ASP A 11 -7.34 13.60 -10.32
N TRP A 12 -8.09 12.78 -11.07
CA TRP A 12 -8.25 12.95 -12.52
C TRP A 12 -8.96 14.26 -12.89
N GLN A 13 -10.05 14.60 -12.19
CA GLN A 13 -10.74 15.88 -12.37
C GLN A 13 -9.84 17.07 -12.02
N LYS A 14 -9.06 16.95 -10.94
CA LYS A 14 -8.13 17.99 -10.50
C LYS A 14 -7.00 18.16 -11.51
N ALA A 15 -6.43 17.07 -12.01
CA ALA A 15 -5.42 17.08 -13.05
C ALA A 15 -5.94 17.76 -14.33
N ALA A 16 -7.15 17.42 -14.78
CA ALA A 16 -7.79 18.08 -15.92
C ALA A 16 -7.92 19.61 -15.73
N LYS A 17 -8.27 20.07 -14.52
CA LYS A 17 -8.33 21.51 -14.19
C LYS A 17 -6.96 22.18 -14.15
N ASN A 18 -5.90 21.42 -13.86
CA ASN A 18 -4.53 21.91 -13.75
C ASN A 18 -3.74 21.86 -15.06
N VAL A 19 -4.33 21.38 -16.18
CA VAL A 19 -3.66 21.32 -17.49
C VAL A 19 -3.16 22.69 -17.96
N SER A 20 -3.92 23.76 -17.71
CA SER A 20 -3.48 25.12 -18.06
C SER A 20 -2.23 25.55 -17.30
N LYS A 21 -2.17 25.25 -16.00
CA LYS A 21 -0.99 25.52 -15.17
C LYS A 21 0.21 24.67 -15.57
N ALA A 22 -0.01 23.42 -15.98
CA ALA A 22 1.06 22.59 -16.51
C ALA A 22 1.60 23.15 -17.84
N ALA A 23 0.73 23.72 -18.69
CA ALA A 23 1.16 24.43 -19.88
C ALA A 23 2.02 25.66 -19.54
N GLU A 24 1.67 26.42 -18.49
CA GLU A 24 2.50 27.52 -17.98
C GLU A 24 3.86 27.03 -17.46
N VAL A 25 3.91 25.88 -16.78
CA VAL A 25 5.18 25.27 -16.36
C VAL A 25 6.03 24.86 -17.56
N LEU A 26 5.43 24.27 -18.59
CA LEU A 26 6.13 23.92 -19.84
C LEU A 26 6.60 25.17 -20.60
N HIS A 27 5.84 26.25 -20.53
CA HIS A 27 6.21 27.53 -21.15
C HIS A 27 7.54 28.08 -20.62
N LEU A 28 7.87 27.84 -19.34
CA LEU A 28 9.17 28.23 -18.77
C LEU A 28 10.38 27.66 -19.51
N PHE A 29 10.21 26.59 -20.31
CA PHE A 29 11.29 25.98 -21.08
C PHE A 29 11.44 26.54 -22.51
N ILE A 30 10.45 27.30 -22.99
CA ILE A 30 10.43 27.91 -24.33
C ILE A 30 10.33 29.43 -24.28
N ASP A 31 10.37 30.01 -23.08
CA ASP A 31 10.33 31.44 -22.86
C ASP A 31 11.72 32.04 -23.10
N ASP A 32 11.89 32.65 -24.28
CA ASP A 32 13.13 33.31 -24.70
C ASP A 32 13.55 34.48 -23.79
N SER A 33 12.68 34.96 -22.89
CA SER A 33 13.02 35.99 -21.91
C SER A 33 13.78 35.45 -20.69
N ILE A 34 13.80 34.14 -20.48
CA ILE A 34 14.53 33.50 -19.38
C ILE A 34 16.01 33.35 -19.77
N ASP A 35 16.89 33.95 -18.96
CA ASP A 35 18.34 33.86 -19.16
C ASP A 35 18.82 32.39 -19.08
N LEU A 36 19.52 31.94 -20.11
CA LEU A 36 20.12 30.61 -20.18
C LEU A 36 21.20 30.36 -19.11
N GLN A 37 21.77 31.42 -18.52
CA GLN A 37 22.71 31.33 -17.41
C GLN A 37 22.02 31.19 -16.04
N LEU A 38 20.68 31.28 -16.00
CA LEU A 38 19.93 31.13 -14.76
C LEU A 38 20.08 29.69 -14.23
N PRO A 39 20.37 29.50 -12.93
CA PRO A 39 20.39 28.17 -12.35
C PRO A 39 19.03 27.47 -12.50
N PHE A 40 19.04 26.22 -12.96
CA PHE A 40 17.81 25.41 -13.10
C PHE A 40 17.00 25.33 -11.80
N ALA A 41 17.65 25.38 -10.64
CA ALA A 41 16.97 25.41 -9.34
C ALA A 41 15.96 26.56 -9.23
N THR A 42 16.27 27.73 -9.80
CA THR A 42 15.39 28.91 -9.81
C THR A 42 14.18 28.69 -10.72
N VAL A 43 14.39 28.18 -11.93
CA VAL A 43 13.30 27.81 -12.86
C VAL A 43 12.40 26.75 -12.25
N ARG A 44 12.99 25.75 -11.57
CA ARG A 44 12.25 24.70 -10.86
C ARG A 44 11.43 25.26 -9.70
N GLN A 45 11.92 26.25 -8.96
CA GLN A 45 11.13 26.92 -7.91
C GLN A 45 9.95 27.70 -8.50
N GLN A 46 10.14 28.37 -9.64
CA GLN A 46 9.05 29.04 -10.37
C GLN A 46 8.01 28.03 -10.87
N ALA A 47 8.43 26.90 -11.42
CA ALA A 47 7.51 25.82 -11.80
C ALA A 47 6.70 25.30 -10.60
N LEU A 48 7.36 25.09 -9.46
CA LEU A 48 6.73 24.58 -8.24
C LEU A 48 5.83 25.60 -7.52
N SER A 49 5.96 26.90 -7.82
CA SER A 49 5.03 27.93 -7.34
C SER A 49 3.73 27.96 -8.16
N LEU A 50 3.79 27.63 -9.45
CA LEU A 50 2.61 27.48 -10.32
C LEU A 50 1.83 26.21 -9.99
N LEU A 51 2.55 25.10 -9.78
CA LEU A 51 1.95 23.79 -9.54
C LEU A 51 2.80 22.97 -8.56
N THR A 52 2.17 22.43 -7.51
CA THR A 52 2.89 21.59 -6.53
C THR A 52 3.46 20.35 -7.19
N LYS A 53 4.53 19.77 -6.63
CA LYS A 53 5.14 18.53 -7.17
C LYS A 53 4.11 17.41 -7.38
N ARG A 54 3.24 17.18 -6.39
CA ARG A 54 2.18 16.16 -6.45
C ARG A 54 1.16 16.44 -7.55
N ASP A 55 0.77 17.70 -7.72
CA ASP A 55 -0.18 18.08 -8.77
C ASP A 55 0.46 18.00 -10.17
N LEU A 56 1.75 18.35 -10.29
CA LEU A 56 2.51 18.22 -11.53
C LEU A 56 2.66 16.75 -11.94
N GLU A 57 3.00 15.86 -11.01
CA GLU A 57 2.98 14.41 -11.24
C GLU A 57 1.59 13.93 -11.70
N SER A 58 0.51 14.43 -11.07
CA SER A 58 -0.86 14.05 -11.44
C SER A 58 -1.24 14.52 -12.86
N VAL A 59 -0.81 15.72 -13.27
CA VAL A 59 -1.03 16.22 -14.63
C VAL A 59 -0.17 15.47 -15.64
N CYS A 60 1.09 15.15 -15.34
CA CYS A 60 1.93 14.32 -16.21
C CYS A 60 1.31 12.94 -16.46
N LEU A 61 0.77 12.31 -15.43
CA LEU A 61 0.03 11.04 -15.54
C LEU A 61 -1.23 11.20 -16.39
N PHE A 62 -2.01 12.25 -16.16
CA PHE A 62 -3.19 12.58 -16.97
C PHE A 62 -2.87 12.79 -18.45
N LEU A 63 -1.81 13.55 -18.76
CA LEU A 63 -1.37 13.83 -20.14
C LEU A 63 -0.87 12.57 -20.85
N ASN A 64 -0.29 11.62 -20.12
CA ASN A 64 0.13 10.32 -20.65
C ASN A 64 -1.03 9.30 -20.71
N GLU A 65 -2.28 9.73 -20.48
CA GLU A 65 -3.47 8.86 -20.35
C GLU A 65 -3.32 7.75 -19.28
N GLN A 66 -2.32 7.87 -18.41
CA GLN A 66 -2.06 6.94 -17.33
C GLN A 66 -2.92 7.34 -16.12
N ARG A 67 -4.02 6.62 -15.92
CA ARG A 67 -4.73 6.67 -14.64
C ARG A 67 -3.81 6.13 -13.55
N ARG A 68 -3.67 6.87 -12.43
CA ARG A 68 -3.21 6.25 -11.18
C ARG A 68 -4.06 5.01 -10.97
N SER A 69 -3.41 3.85 -10.87
CA SER A 69 -4.15 2.61 -10.69
C SER A 69 -4.95 2.70 -9.40
N VAL A 70 -6.14 2.12 -9.37
CA VAL A 70 -6.95 2.05 -8.13
C VAL A 70 -6.14 1.37 -7.02
N ASP A 71 -5.26 0.44 -7.39
CA ASP A 71 -4.35 -0.23 -6.47
C ASP A 71 -3.31 0.75 -5.87
N GLU A 72 -2.69 1.62 -6.68
CA GLU A 72 -1.75 2.64 -6.20
C GLU A 72 -2.44 3.61 -5.21
N ALA A 73 -3.64 4.09 -5.54
CA ALA A 73 -4.40 4.97 -4.66
C ALA A 73 -4.79 4.28 -3.34
N MET A 74 -5.06 2.97 -3.38
CA MET A 74 -5.34 2.18 -2.18
C MET A 74 -4.09 2.07 -1.29
N TRP A 75 -2.90 1.86 -1.87
CA TRP A 75 -1.66 1.80 -1.11
C TRP A 75 -1.26 3.15 -0.51
N GLN A 76 -1.44 4.24 -1.24
CA GLN A 76 -1.24 5.60 -0.69
C GLN A 76 -2.16 5.88 0.50
N TYR A 77 -3.42 5.43 0.44
CA TYR A 77 -4.31 5.51 1.58
C TYR A 77 -3.79 4.71 2.79
N CYS A 78 -3.28 3.50 2.57
CA CYS A 78 -2.67 2.70 3.64
C CYS A 78 -1.45 3.38 4.27
N ASP A 79 -0.62 4.04 3.47
CA ASP A 79 0.56 4.78 3.95
C ASP A 79 0.15 5.93 4.90
N GLU A 80 -0.95 6.63 4.59
CA GLU A 80 -1.46 7.74 5.40
C GLU A 80 -2.16 7.28 6.71
N LYS A 81 -2.42 5.98 6.87
CA LYS A 81 -3.22 5.42 7.98
C LYS A 81 -2.40 4.64 9.00
N GLU A 82 -1.25 5.19 9.38
CA GLU A 82 -0.36 4.59 10.37
C GLU A 82 -1.04 4.32 11.72
N SER A 83 -1.85 5.25 12.23
CA SER A 83 -2.56 5.09 13.51
C SER A 83 -3.56 3.93 13.49
N LEU A 84 -4.22 3.69 12.36
CA LEU A 84 -5.10 2.54 12.17
C LEU A 84 -4.30 1.24 12.11
N ARG A 85 -3.17 1.24 11.40
CA ARG A 85 -2.29 0.07 11.30
C ARG A 85 -1.77 -0.33 12.68
N LYS A 86 -1.09 0.59 13.36
CA LYS A 86 -0.39 0.31 14.62
C LYS A 86 -1.33 0.26 15.83
N GLY A 87 -2.30 1.17 15.91
CA GLY A 87 -3.14 1.32 17.11
C GLY A 87 -4.38 0.43 17.16
N LEU A 88 -4.76 -0.23 16.06
CA LEU A 88 -5.92 -1.11 16.03
C LEU A 88 -5.62 -2.44 15.36
N LEU A 89 -5.20 -2.42 14.08
CA LEU A 89 -5.05 -3.67 13.33
C LEU A 89 -3.93 -4.54 13.88
N ARG A 90 -2.81 -3.93 14.26
CA ARG A 90 -1.69 -4.62 14.89
C ARG A 90 -2.07 -5.22 16.24
N GLU A 91 -2.74 -4.46 17.09
CA GLU A 91 -3.21 -4.96 18.39
C GLU A 91 -4.13 -6.17 18.22
N LEU A 92 -5.12 -6.07 17.33
CA LEU A 92 -6.00 -7.20 17.00
C LEU A 92 -5.20 -8.38 16.46
N PHE A 93 -4.27 -8.13 15.54
CA PHE A 93 -3.43 -9.16 14.93
C PHE A 93 -2.58 -9.90 15.96
N LEU A 94 -2.02 -9.21 16.96
CA LEU A 94 -1.19 -9.80 18.00
C LEU A 94 -2.00 -10.63 19.00
N CYS A 95 -3.28 -10.30 19.22
CA CYS A 95 -4.16 -11.07 20.08
C CYS A 95 -4.76 -12.34 19.44
N LEU A 96 -4.59 -12.51 18.12
CA LEU A 96 -5.16 -13.64 17.39
C LEU A 96 -4.15 -14.77 17.23
N ARG A 97 -4.60 -16.02 17.40
CA ARG A 97 -3.82 -17.20 17.03
C ARG A 97 -4.28 -17.70 15.67
N PHE A 98 -3.34 -17.76 14.72
CA PHE A 98 -3.61 -18.21 13.35
C PHE A 98 -3.04 -19.61 13.14
N GLU A 99 -3.88 -20.52 12.63
CA GLU A 99 -3.45 -21.86 12.22
C GLU A 99 -3.77 -22.05 10.72
N GLY A 100 -2.82 -22.60 9.98
CA GLY A 100 -2.96 -22.85 8.55
C GLY A 100 -3.37 -24.29 8.28
N CYS A 101 -4.37 -24.48 7.42
CA CYS A 101 -4.75 -25.78 6.89
C CYS A 101 -3.99 -26.05 5.56
N ASP A 102 -4.33 -27.15 4.89
CA ASP A 102 -3.66 -27.56 3.65
C ASP A 102 -3.64 -26.43 2.61
N GLY A 103 -2.44 -26.09 2.14
CA GLY A 103 -2.21 -25.03 1.14
C GLY A 103 -1.98 -23.62 1.69
N THR A 104 -2.14 -23.36 3.00
CA THR A 104 -1.87 -22.05 3.62
C THR A 104 -0.75 -22.04 4.65
N GLN A 105 0.00 -23.15 4.77
CA GLN A 105 1.09 -23.28 5.74
C GLN A 105 2.13 -22.15 5.62
N HIS A 106 2.47 -21.73 4.40
CA HIS A 106 3.38 -20.60 4.19
C HIS A 106 2.82 -19.27 4.69
N LEU A 107 1.52 -19.03 4.52
CA LEU A 107 0.90 -17.83 5.05
C LEU A 107 0.88 -17.87 6.58
N ALA A 108 0.43 -18.97 7.18
CA ALA A 108 0.41 -19.12 8.63
C ALA A 108 1.81 -18.95 9.25
N ALA A 109 2.84 -19.52 8.62
CA ALA A 109 4.23 -19.34 9.05
C ALA A 109 4.69 -17.88 8.94
N ALA A 110 4.32 -17.17 7.86
CA ALA A 110 4.63 -15.75 7.72
C ALA A 110 3.91 -14.90 8.78
N LEU A 111 2.61 -15.17 9.05
CA LEU A 111 1.86 -14.49 10.10
C LEU A 111 2.50 -14.72 11.47
N ALA A 112 2.80 -15.97 11.83
CA ALA A 112 3.46 -16.31 13.10
C ALA A 112 4.82 -15.63 13.25
N LYS A 113 5.62 -15.61 12.17
CA LYS A 113 6.91 -14.89 12.17
C LYS A 113 6.72 -13.39 12.40
N THR A 114 5.77 -12.78 11.71
CA THR A 114 5.43 -11.36 11.89
C THR A 114 4.94 -11.07 13.31
N GLN A 115 4.13 -11.93 13.92
CA GLN A 115 3.72 -11.79 15.32
C GLN A 115 4.91 -11.84 16.27
N ASN A 116 5.86 -12.76 16.04
CA ASN A 116 7.06 -12.86 16.86
C ASN A 116 7.95 -11.62 16.76
N GLU A 117 8.15 -11.06 15.57
CA GLU A 117 8.93 -9.83 15.37
C GLU A 117 8.25 -8.62 16.04
N LEU A 118 6.93 -8.49 15.89
CA LEU A 118 6.16 -7.40 16.46
C LEU A 118 6.00 -7.49 18.00
N ASN A 119 6.03 -8.69 18.57
CA ASN A 119 6.11 -8.91 20.03
C ASN A 119 7.55 -8.81 20.57
N GLY A 120 8.55 -8.70 19.68
CA GLY A 120 9.96 -8.56 20.04
C GLY A 120 10.29 -7.19 20.64
N GLN A 121 11.56 -7.02 21.05
CA GLN A 121 12.03 -5.82 21.76
C GLN A 121 11.82 -4.52 20.97
N ASP A 122 11.96 -4.56 19.65
CA ASP A 122 11.85 -3.37 18.80
C ASP A 122 10.41 -3.06 18.35
N ALA A 123 9.46 -3.97 18.60
CA ALA A 123 8.06 -3.88 18.16
C ALA A 123 7.89 -3.48 16.66
N GLN A 124 8.84 -3.92 15.83
CA GLN A 124 8.95 -3.58 14.43
C GLN A 124 9.17 -4.82 13.59
N LEU A 125 8.50 -4.85 12.45
CA LEU A 125 8.72 -5.84 11.42
C LEU A 125 10.04 -5.50 10.72
N GLN A 126 10.89 -6.50 10.51
CA GLN A 126 12.18 -6.34 9.84
C GLN A 126 12.30 -7.24 8.62
N THR A 127 11.50 -8.31 8.57
CA THR A 127 11.55 -9.28 7.48
C THR A 127 10.22 -9.43 6.76
N ALA A 128 10.30 -9.88 5.51
CA ALA A 128 9.14 -10.15 4.68
C ALA A 128 9.32 -11.45 3.89
N ASP A 129 8.29 -12.28 3.86
CA ASP A 129 8.27 -13.50 3.06
C ASP A 129 7.74 -13.20 1.66
N THR A 130 8.66 -13.07 0.69
CA THR A 130 8.32 -12.72 -0.68
C THR A 130 7.66 -13.84 -1.46
N ARG A 131 7.66 -15.08 -0.94
CA ARG A 131 7.06 -16.24 -1.61
C ARG A 131 5.53 -16.10 -1.73
N LEU A 132 4.93 -15.31 -0.85
CA LEU A 132 3.49 -15.03 -0.85
C LEU A 132 3.10 -13.93 -1.87
N LEU A 133 4.06 -13.20 -2.42
CA LEU A 133 3.81 -12.02 -3.23
C LEU A 133 3.58 -12.40 -4.70
N SER A 134 2.35 -12.18 -5.16
CA SER A 134 2.02 -12.20 -6.59
C SER A 134 2.78 -11.12 -7.36
N LYS A 135 2.92 -11.28 -8.68
CA LYS A 135 3.57 -10.27 -9.55
C LYS A 135 2.96 -8.88 -9.36
N LYS A 136 1.63 -8.80 -9.31
CA LYS A 136 0.89 -7.55 -9.11
C LYS A 136 1.13 -6.93 -7.73
N SER A 137 1.20 -7.75 -6.67
CA SER A 137 1.48 -7.26 -5.32
C SER A 137 2.90 -6.69 -5.21
N ARG A 138 3.88 -7.32 -5.88
CA ARG A 138 5.27 -6.85 -5.89
C ARG A 138 5.42 -5.43 -6.46
N GLU A 139 4.62 -5.06 -7.45
CA GLU A 139 4.66 -3.70 -8.05
C GLU A 139 4.39 -2.59 -7.03
N PHE A 140 3.67 -2.87 -5.94
CA PHE A 140 3.30 -1.87 -4.93
C PHE A 140 4.01 -2.05 -3.58
N LEU A 141 4.69 -3.17 -3.39
CA LEU A 141 5.37 -3.54 -2.15
C LEU A 141 6.89 -3.36 -2.22
N LEU A 142 7.41 -3.02 -3.40
CA LEU A 142 8.82 -2.72 -3.61
C LEU A 142 9.03 -1.23 -3.83
N ASP A 143 10.16 -0.70 -3.34
CA ASP A 143 10.61 0.65 -3.65
C ASP A 143 11.29 0.72 -5.03
N GLY A 144 11.76 1.91 -5.41
CA GLY A 144 12.46 2.13 -6.68
C GLY A 144 13.80 1.40 -6.82
N GLU A 145 14.36 0.88 -5.72
CA GLU A 145 15.60 0.11 -5.68
C GLU A 145 15.32 -1.41 -5.62
N GLY A 146 14.05 -1.81 -5.49
CA GLY A 146 13.63 -3.21 -5.37
C GLY A 146 13.63 -3.75 -3.95
N ASN A 147 13.80 -2.90 -2.93
CA ASN A 147 13.67 -3.29 -1.53
C ASN A 147 12.20 -3.34 -1.11
N ILE A 148 11.87 -4.20 -0.14
CA ILE A 148 10.49 -4.34 0.34
C ILE A 148 10.13 -3.18 1.27
N LEU A 149 9.00 -2.53 0.96
CA LEU A 149 8.35 -1.56 1.83
C LEU A 149 7.64 -2.32 2.97
N ILE A 150 8.36 -2.53 4.08
CA ILE A 150 7.90 -3.30 5.25
C ILE A 150 6.53 -2.84 5.75
N ASP A 151 6.33 -1.54 5.80
CA ASP A 151 5.09 -0.90 6.24
C ASP A 151 3.86 -1.28 5.39
N ARG A 152 4.06 -1.38 4.07
CA ARG A 152 3.02 -1.85 3.15
C ARG A 152 2.91 -3.38 3.18
N TYR A 153 3.99 -4.09 3.45
CA TYR A 153 3.96 -5.54 3.61
C TYR A 153 3.15 -5.97 4.84
N GLU A 154 3.22 -5.26 5.96
CA GLU A 154 2.34 -5.49 7.12
C GLU A 154 0.86 -5.33 6.76
N TRP A 155 0.51 -4.25 6.04
CA TRP A 155 -0.83 -4.06 5.50
C TRP A 155 -1.26 -5.19 4.56
N PHE A 156 -0.36 -5.64 3.68
CA PHE A 156 -0.62 -6.76 2.77
C PHE A 156 -0.99 -8.03 3.53
N LEU A 157 -0.29 -8.35 4.63
CA LEU A 157 -0.59 -9.51 5.46
C LEU A 157 -1.98 -9.41 6.08
N TYR A 158 -2.37 -8.24 6.60
CA TYR A 158 -3.72 -8.03 7.14
C TYR A 158 -4.80 -8.25 6.09
N GLN A 159 -4.56 -7.81 4.86
CA GLN A 159 -5.48 -8.03 3.74
C GLN A 159 -5.59 -9.51 3.34
N GLN A 160 -4.62 -10.36 3.68
CA GLN A 160 -4.69 -11.79 3.35
C GLN A 160 -5.61 -12.58 4.29
N ILE A 161 -5.95 -12.06 5.47
CA ILE A 161 -6.64 -12.82 6.52
C ILE A 161 -8.13 -13.05 6.20
N PRO A 162 -8.96 -12.02 5.94
CA PRO A 162 -10.42 -12.17 5.95
C PRO A 162 -10.93 -13.19 4.93
N ASP A 163 -10.39 -13.18 3.72
CA ASP A 163 -10.81 -14.08 2.63
C ASP A 163 -10.41 -15.55 2.88
N ARG A 164 -9.51 -15.79 3.84
CA ARG A 164 -9.01 -17.13 4.20
C ARG A 164 -9.59 -17.66 5.51
N LEU A 165 -10.38 -16.86 6.23
CA LEU A 165 -11.18 -17.30 7.37
C LEU A 165 -12.44 -18.08 6.93
N ASN A 166 -12.24 -19.01 6.00
CA ASN A 166 -13.23 -19.90 5.39
C ASN A 166 -12.81 -21.38 5.51
N GLY A 167 -11.93 -21.69 6.47
CA GLY A 167 -11.33 -23.01 6.67
C GLY A 167 -9.92 -23.15 6.12
N GLN A 168 -9.43 -22.18 5.32
CA GLN A 168 -8.02 -22.14 4.89
C GLN A 168 -7.09 -21.65 6.00
N LEU A 169 -7.56 -20.68 6.78
CA LEU A 169 -6.92 -20.17 7.98
C LEU A 169 -7.96 -20.26 9.11
N THR A 170 -7.55 -20.78 10.25
CA THR A 170 -8.42 -20.95 11.42
C THR A 170 -7.93 -20.09 12.58
N LEU A 171 -8.90 -19.73 13.43
CA LEU A 171 -8.68 -19.03 14.70
C LEU A 171 -9.20 -19.94 15.80
N PRO A 172 -8.35 -20.79 16.40
CA PRO A 172 -8.81 -21.86 17.31
C PRO A 172 -9.59 -21.35 18.53
N ASP A 173 -9.29 -20.12 18.93
CA ASP A 173 -9.87 -19.44 20.10
C ASP A 173 -11.18 -18.70 19.77
N ILE A 174 -11.62 -18.72 18.50
CA ILE A 174 -12.88 -18.12 18.05
C ILE A 174 -13.76 -19.21 17.45
N THR A 175 -14.87 -19.54 18.12
CA THR A 175 -15.79 -20.63 17.75
C THR A 175 -16.21 -20.61 16.29
N LYS A 176 -16.44 -19.43 15.70
CA LYS A 176 -16.84 -19.30 14.29
C LYS A 176 -15.77 -19.74 13.29
N TYR A 177 -14.49 -19.60 13.64
CA TYR A 177 -13.36 -19.76 12.73
C TYR A 177 -12.40 -20.88 13.17
N ARG A 178 -12.80 -21.68 14.15
CA ARG A 178 -12.11 -22.88 14.59
C ARG A 178 -12.19 -23.98 13.50
N ALA A 179 -11.19 -24.88 13.48
CA ALA A 179 -11.24 -26.06 12.64
C ALA A 179 -12.38 -27.01 13.04
N LEU A 180 -13.12 -27.55 12.06
CA LEU A 180 -14.25 -28.46 12.31
C LEU A 180 -13.82 -29.70 13.10
N ASP A 181 -12.62 -30.21 12.83
CA ASP A 181 -12.08 -31.40 13.50
C ASP A 181 -11.88 -31.19 15.01
N ALA A 182 -11.72 -29.94 15.47
CA ALA A 182 -11.62 -29.64 16.89
C ALA A 182 -12.95 -29.79 17.65
N ASP A 183 -14.07 -29.88 16.92
CA ASP A 183 -15.41 -30.11 17.47
C ASP A 183 -15.93 -31.53 17.19
N LEU A 184 -15.15 -32.36 16.48
CA LEU A 184 -15.43 -33.78 16.33
C LEU A 184 -15.12 -34.50 17.64
N ILE A 185 -16.09 -35.27 18.14
CA ILE A 185 -15.87 -36.19 19.25
C ILE A 185 -15.26 -37.44 18.62
N ASP A 186 -14.06 -37.84 19.07
CA ASP A 186 -13.48 -39.12 18.65
C ASP A 186 -14.49 -40.23 19.03
N GLY A 187 -15.05 -40.87 18.00
CA GLY A 187 -15.96 -42.00 18.20
C GLY A 187 -15.19 -43.17 18.79
N GLU A 188 -15.63 -43.66 19.96
CA GLU A 188 -15.21 -44.94 20.54
C GLU A 188 -15.42 -46.12 19.58
#